data_AF-A0A7C0X2W1-F1
#
_entry.id   AF-A0A7C0X2W1-F1
#
_cell.length_a   1.000
_cell.length_b   1.000
_cell.length_c   1.000
_cell.angle_alpha   90.00
_cell.angle_beta   90.00
_cell.angle_gamma   90.00
#
_symmetry.space_group_name_H-M   'P 1'
#
loop_
_entity.id
_entity.type
_entity.pdbx_description
1 polymer ?
#
loop_
_entity_poly.entity_id
_entity_poly.type
_entity_poly.pdbx_seq_one_letter_code
_entity_poly.pdbx_strand_id
1 'polypeptide(L)'
;MLFPLIYMLGISVSAYIDQPARVGWVEKGSPAATAGIRSGDRIVEVMGTPTPTWEDALTEIGSRPQQHISIVVERDGRRRTVNLTVAEERRYGAGVIGVGMPIPPVIANVMHGRPAERAGLEAGDLVLSINGVKVSDWMQLRDAVRGSDGKPLVMQVKRGEKLLNLTVVPKFSEELNSFAIGIGAPPSPTKMMRYSFGESVYRGERKLL
;
A
#
# COMPACT_ATOMS: atom_id res chain seq x y z
N MET A 1 -29.63 -9.32 8.93
CA MET A 1 -29.34 -9.47 10.37
C MET A 1 -27.98 -10.11 10.69
N LEU A 2 -27.23 -10.71 9.74
CA LEU A 2 -25.92 -11.34 10.03
C LEU A 2 -24.77 -10.34 10.25
N PHE A 3 -24.82 -9.15 9.62
CA PHE A 3 -23.73 -8.17 9.63
C PHE A 3 -23.39 -7.58 11.02
N PRO A 4 -24.35 -7.16 11.87
CA PRO A 4 -24.04 -6.70 13.23
C PRO A 4 -23.31 -7.75 14.07
N LEU A 5 -23.67 -9.03 13.92
CA LEU A 5 -23.02 -10.13 14.65
C LEU A 5 -21.56 -10.31 14.22
N ILE A 6 -21.25 -10.14 12.92
CA ILE A 6 -19.89 -10.19 12.39
C ILE A 6 -19.02 -9.05 12.97
N TYR A 7 -19.56 -7.83 13.07
CA TYR A 7 -18.84 -6.70 13.67
C TYR A 7 -18.63 -6.86 15.19
N MET A 8 -19.57 -7.51 15.88
CA MET A 8 -19.47 -7.81 17.31
C MET A 8 -18.48 -8.94 17.62
N LEU A 9 -18.44 -9.97 16.78
CA LEU A 9 -17.47 -11.08 16.86
C LEU A 9 -16.05 -10.65 16.43
N GLY A 10 -15.98 -9.60 15.61
CA GLY A 10 -14.77 -8.92 15.20
C GLY A 10 -14.41 -9.20 13.74
N ILE A 11 -13.98 -8.16 13.04
CA ILE A 11 -13.49 -8.26 11.67
C ILE A 11 -11.99 -8.03 11.61
N SER A 12 -11.31 -8.83 10.79
CA SER A 12 -9.90 -8.63 10.48
C SER A 12 -9.81 -7.62 9.35
N VAL A 13 -9.34 -6.42 9.67
CA VAL A 13 -9.14 -5.32 8.71
C VAL A 13 -7.67 -4.98 8.60
N SER A 14 -7.28 -4.28 7.53
CA SER A 14 -5.93 -3.72 7.45
C SER A 14 -5.66 -2.88 8.69
N ALA A 15 -4.51 -3.09 9.34
CA ALA A 15 -4.09 -2.36 10.53
C ALA A 15 -3.94 -0.86 10.30
N TYR A 16 -3.90 -0.42 9.04
CA TYR A 16 -3.79 0.97 8.63
C TYR A 16 -5.13 1.64 8.29
N ILE A 17 -6.26 0.94 8.42
CA ILE A 17 -7.55 1.47 7.95
C ILE A 17 -8.00 2.72 8.73
N ASP A 18 -7.62 2.84 10.00
CA ASP A 18 -7.87 4.01 10.86
C ASP A 18 -6.72 5.03 10.85
N GLN A 19 -5.62 4.74 10.14
CA GLN A 19 -4.51 5.65 10.00
C GLN A 19 -4.83 6.73 8.96
N PRO A 20 -4.15 7.90 9.01
CA PRO A 20 -4.28 8.91 7.97
C PRO A 20 -4.07 8.31 6.57
N ALA A 21 -4.91 8.72 5.61
CA ALA A 21 -4.90 8.23 4.23
C ALA A 21 -3.68 8.71 3.42
N ARG A 22 -2.47 8.41 3.92
CA ARG A 22 -1.21 8.71 3.26
C ARG A 22 -0.92 7.65 2.22
N VAL A 23 -0.95 8.05 0.95
CA VAL A 23 -0.64 7.24 -0.22
C VAL A 23 0.77 6.68 -0.09
N GLY A 24 0.87 5.35 -0.04
CA GLY A 24 2.15 4.65 -0.07
C GLY A 24 2.64 4.41 -1.49
N TRP A 25 1.74 3.98 -2.36
CA TRP A 25 2.05 3.71 -3.76
C TRP A 25 0.87 4.07 -4.65
N VAL A 26 1.19 4.28 -5.93
CA VAL A 26 0.23 4.59 -6.98
C VAL A 26 0.48 3.61 -8.13
N GLU A 27 -0.56 2.91 -8.55
CA GLU A 27 -0.49 1.96 -9.64
C GLU A 27 -0.27 2.69 -10.98
N LYS A 28 0.67 2.20 -11.79
CA LYS A 28 0.93 2.78 -13.12
C LYS A 28 -0.31 2.64 -14.01
N GLY A 29 -0.72 3.74 -14.65
CA GLY A 29 -1.89 3.77 -15.54
C GLY A 29 -3.24 3.88 -14.82
N SER A 30 -3.25 3.97 -13.48
CA SER A 30 -4.47 4.18 -12.71
C SER A 30 -5.04 5.60 -12.85
N PRO A 31 -6.31 5.82 -12.44
CA PRO A 31 -6.86 7.16 -12.34
C PRO A 31 -6.03 8.11 -11.48
N ALA A 32 -5.52 7.64 -10.34
CA ALA A 32 -4.69 8.44 -9.45
C ALA A 32 -3.35 8.84 -10.10
N ALA A 33 -2.71 7.92 -10.83
CA ALA A 33 -1.48 8.22 -11.56
C ALA A 33 -1.71 9.29 -12.63
N THR A 34 -2.79 9.16 -13.41
CA THR A 34 -3.17 10.12 -14.46
C THR A 34 -3.50 11.50 -13.88
N ALA A 35 -4.14 11.54 -12.70
CA ALA A 35 -4.48 12.77 -11.99
C ALA A 35 -3.31 13.40 -11.22
N GLY A 36 -2.13 12.76 -11.22
CA GLY A 36 -0.91 13.29 -10.60
C GLY A 36 -0.81 13.11 -9.09
N ILE A 37 -1.62 12.22 -8.50
CA ILE A 37 -1.44 11.73 -7.13
C ILE A 37 -0.11 10.96 -7.07
N ARG A 38 0.64 11.12 -5.98
CA ARG A 38 1.96 10.50 -5.79
C ARG A 38 2.05 9.84 -4.42
N SER A 39 3.01 8.94 -4.29
CA SER A 39 3.46 8.45 -2.98
C SER A 39 3.81 9.63 -2.07
N GLY A 40 3.41 9.55 -0.81
CA GLY A 40 3.57 10.60 0.20
C GLY A 40 2.37 11.54 0.34
N ASP A 41 1.51 11.65 -0.69
CA ASP A 41 0.28 12.45 -0.61
C ASP A 41 -0.62 11.96 0.51
N ARG A 42 -1.29 12.89 1.18
CA ARG A 42 -2.35 12.56 2.13
C ARG A 42 -3.69 12.93 1.53
N ILE A 43 -4.57 11.96 1.33
CA ILE A 43 -5.95 12.21 0.93
C ILE A 43 -6.68 12.77 2.15
N VAL A 44 -7.16 14.01 2.06
CA VAL A 44 -7.79 14.71 3.19
C VAL A 44 -9.27 15.00 2.95
N GLU A 45 -9.73 14.95 1.70
CA GLU A 45 -11.12 15.19 1.32
C GLU A 45 -11.45 14.48 0.02
N VAL A 46 -12.68 13.97 -0.09
CA VAL A 46 -13.26 13.43 -1.32
C VAL A 46 -14.63 14.05 -1.50
N MET A 47 -14.86 14.75 -2.62
CA MET A 47 -16.14 15.40 -2.95
C MET A 47 -16.68 16.36 -1.87
N GLY A 48 -15.81 17.10 -1.19
CA GLY A 48 -16.21 17.98 -0.09
C GLY A 48 -16.33 17.28 1.27
N THR A 49 -16.28 15.94 1.31
CA THR A 49 -16.34 15.15 2.55
C THR A 49 -14.93 14.97 3.12
N PRO A 50 -14.65 15.41 4.36
CA PRO A 50 -13.36 15.16 5.00
C PRO A 50 -13.09 13.67 5.19
N THR A 51 -11.88 13.23 4.85
CA THR A 51 -11.46 11.81 4.96
C THR A 51 -10.23 11.71 5.86
N PRO A 52 -10.39 11.77 7.20
CA PRO A 52 -9.26 11.74 8.12
C PRO A 52 -8.51 10.40 8.10
N THR A 53 -9.18 9.31 7.72
CA THR A 53 -8.60 7.95 7.71
C THR A 53 -8.67 7.29 6.33
N TRP A 54 -7.92 6.19 6.17
CA TRP A 54 -8.04 5.31 5.01
C TRP A 54 -9.45 4.70 4.87
N GLU A 55 -10.15 4.39 5.97
CA GLU A 55 -11.53 3.89 5.96
C GLU A 55 -12.46 4.88 5.27
N ASP A 56 -12.37 6.16 5.66
CA ASP A 56 -13.20 7.23 5.11
C ASP A 56 -12.92 7.42 3.62
N ALA A 57 -11.64 7.51 3.25
CA ALA A 57 -11.24 7.68 1.85
C ALA A 57 -11.70 6.50 0.97
N LEU A 58 -11.50 5.25 1.42
CA LEU A 58 -11.92 4.07 0.68
C LEU A 58 -13.44 3.94 0.59
N THR A 59 -14.17 4.35 1.62
CA THR A 59 -15.64 4.34 1.61
C THR A 59 -16.18 5.35 0.59
N GLU A 60 -15.66 6.57 0.60
CA GLU A 60 -16.10 7.61 -0.33
C GLU A 60 -15.71 7.28 -1.78
N ILE A 61 -14.51 6.76 -2.01
CA ILE A 61 -14.08 6.37 -3.36
C ILE A 61 -14.83 5.11 -3.83
N GLY A 62 -14.93 4.10 -2.97
CA GLY A 62 -15.46 2.77 -3.28
C GLY A 62 -16.94 2.76 -3.66
N SER A 63 -17.71 3.71 -3.14
CA SER A 63 -19.14 3.88 -3.44
C SER A 63 -19.42 4.60 -4.76
N ARG A 64 -18.40 5.02 -5.51
CA ARG A 64 -18.53 5.87 -6.70
C ARG A 64 -17.83 5.34 -7.95
N PRO A 65 -17.95 4.04 -8.30
CA PRO A 65 -17.36 3.53 -9.54
C PRO A 65 -17.84 4.33 -10.76
N GLN A 66 -16.94 4.55 -11.71
CA GLN A 66 -17.19 5.27 -12.98
C GLN A 66 -17.59 6.76 -12.84
N GLN A 67 -17.65 7.30 -11.63
CA GLN A 67 -17.98 8.71 -11.41
C GLN A 67 -16.74 9.60 -11.50
N HIS A 68 -16.95 10.85 -11.93
CA HIS A 68 -15.96 11.91 -11.81
C HIS A 68 -16.00 12.49 -10.40
N ILE A 69 -14.86 12.46 -9.71
CA ILE A 69 -14.74 12.97 -8.34
C ILE A 69 -13.61 13.98 -8.22
N SER A 70 -13.76 14.91 -7.29
CA SER A 70 -12.69 15.76 -6.79
C SER A 70 -12.11 15.17 -5.51
N ILE A 71 -10.78 15.16 -5.41
CA ILE A 71 -10.05 14.73 -4.22
C ILE A 71 -9.12 15.87 -3.82
N VAL A 72 -9.10 16.22 -2.54
CA VAL A 72 -8.08 17.12 -1.99
C VAL A 72 -6.97 16.27 -1.40
N VAL A 73 -5.75 16.44 -1.93
CA VAL A 73 -4.53 15.85 -1.39
C VAL A 73 -3.66 16.92 -0.74
N GLU A 74 -3.02 16.56 0.36
CA GLU A 74 -1.99 17.37 0.99
C GLU A 74 -0.61 16.81 0.67
N ARG A 75 0.24 17.64 0.04
CA ARG A 75 1.63 17.35 -0.30
C ARG A 75 2.51 18.49 0.20
N ASP A 76 3.51 18.16 1.00
CA ASP A 76 4.45 19.14 1.59
C ASP A 76 3.72 20.29 2.34
N GLY A 77 2.64 19.94 3.06
CA GLY A 77 1.82 20.89 3.81
C GLY A 77 0.87 21.76 2.96
N ARG A 78 0.85 21.58 1.63
CA ARG A 78 -0.05 22.31 0.73
C ARG A 78 -1.17 21.41 0.24
N ARG A 79 -2.41 21.92 0.30
CA ARG A 79 -3.58 21.26 -0.27
C ARG A 79 -3.65 21.48 -1.78
N ARG A 80 -4.03 20.44 -2.51
CA ARG A 80 -4.22 20.45 -3.96
C ARG A 80 -5.47 19.66 -4.29
N THR A 81 -6.33 20.23 -5.12
CA THR A 81 -7.47 19.52 -5.66
C THR A 81 -7.07 18.81 -6.93
N VAL A 82 -7.38 17.52 -7.02
CA VAL A 82 -7.20 16.68 -8.21
C VAL A 82 -8.55 16.12 -8.62
N ASN A 83 -8.82 16.10 -9.92
CA ASN A 83 -10.05 15.55 -10.48
C ASN A 83 -9.71 14.28 -11.25
N LEU A 84 -10.50 13.23 -11.06
CA LEU A 84 -10.30 11.96 -11.73
C LEU A 84 -11.62 11.22 -11.94
N THR A 85 -11.62 10.24 -12.84
CA THR A 85 -12.71 9.27 -12.97
C THR A 85 -12.35 8.02 -12.18
N VAL A 86 -13.20 7.63 -11.25
CA VAL A 86 -13.00 6.41 -10.46
C VAL A 86 -13.15 5.20 -11.39
N ALA A 87 -12.16 4.31 -11.39
CA ALA A 87 -12.26 3.05 -12.12
C ALA A 87 -13.11 2.06 -11.33
N GLU A 88 -13.69 1.09 -12.02
CA GLU A 88 -14.45 0.02 -11.38
C GLU A 88 -13.58 -1.24 -11.24
N GLU A 89 -13.47 -1.77 -10.03
CA GLU A 89 -12.84 -3.06 -9.78
C GLU A 89 -13.77 -4.19 -10.21
N ARG A 90 -13.34 -4.96 -11.22
CA ARG A 90 -14.17 -5.97 -11.89
C ARG A 90 -14.66 -7.08 -10.95
N ARG A 91 -13.92 -7.36 -9.88
CA ARG A 91 -14.26 -8.47 -8.97
C ARG A 91 -15.44 -8.17 -8.05
N TYR A 92 -15.64 -6.90 -7.68
CA TYR A 92 -16.59 -6.52 -6.63
C TYR A 92 -17.46 -5.30 -6.99
N GLY A 93 -17.23 -4.67 -8.15
CA GLY A 93 -17.95 -3.46 -8.59
C GLY A 93 -17.61 -2.20 -7.79
N ALA A 94 -16.63 -2.27 -6.89
CA ALA A 94 -16.24 -1.14 -6.07
C ALA A 94 -15.38 -0.13 -6.86
N GLY A 95 -15.52 1.14 -6.52
CA GLY A 95 -14.67 2.20 -7.05
C GLY A 95 -13.21 2.08 -6.58
N VAL A 96 -12.27 2.21 -7.51
CA VAL A 96 -10.83 2.22 -7.24
C VAL A 96 -10.15 3.34 -8.01
N ILE A 97 -9.13 3.94 -7.39
CA ILE A 97 -8.30 4.97 -8.03
C ILE A 97 -6.86 4.50 -8.22
N GLY A 98 -6.52 3.29 -7.79
CA GLY A 98 -5.17 2.71 -7.89
C GLY A 98 -4.15 3.33 -6.94
N VAL A 99 -4.58 3.67 -5.71
CA VAL A 99 -3.67 4.02 -4.61
C VAL A 99 -3.74 2.94 -3.54
N GLY A 100 -2.65 2.79 -2.80
CA GLY A 100 -2.63 1.88 -1.65
C GLY A 100 -1.86 2.43 -0.47
N MET A 101 -2.06 1.76 0.66
CA MET A 101 -1.36 2.03 1.91
C MET A 101 0.14 1.74 1.75
N PRO A 102 1.02 2.47 2.46
CA PRO A 102 2.45 2.16 2.48
C PRO A 102 2.66 0.79 3.12
N ILE A 103 3.24 -0.12 2.34
CA ILE A 103 3.76 -1.39 2.84
C ILE A 103 5.21 -1.11 3.22
N PRO A 104 5.64 -1.34 4.47
CA PRO A 104 7.02 -1.07 4.86
C PRO A 104 7.97 -1.96 4.05
N PRO A 105 9.19 -1.47 3.71
CA PRO A 105 10.17 -2.22 2.92
C PRO A 105 10.92 -3.24 3.79
N VAL A 106 10.20 -4.07 4.54
CA VAL A 106 10.73 -5.11 5.41
C VAL A 106 10.70 -6.44 4.67
N ILE A 107 11.82 -7.16 4.63
CA ILE A 107 11.89 -8.48 4.02
C ILE A 107 11.18 -9.49 4.93
N ALA A 108 10.10 -10.10 4.45
CA ALA A 108 9.36 -11.08 5.23
C ALA A 108 9.98 -12.48 5.15
N ASN A 109 10.48 -12.83 3.98
CA ASN A 109 11.14 -14.10 3.72
C ASN A 109 12.16 -13.94 2.59
N VAL A 110 13.20 -14.78 2.66
CA VAL A 110 14.24 -14.89 1.64
C VAL A 110 14.17 -16.30 1.07
N MET A 111 14.06 -16.40 -0.25
CA MET A 111 13.92 -17.67 -0.93
C MET A 111 15.28 -18.35 -1.12
N HIS A 112 15.33 -19.66 -0.83
CA HIS A 112 16.55 -20.45 -0.96
C HIS A 112 17.08 -20.46 -2.41
N GLY A 113 18.40 -20.39 -2.56
CA GLY A 113 19.10 -20.37 -3.84
C GLY A 113 18.88 -19.10 -4.67
N ARG A 114 18.20 -18.07 -4.15
CA ARG A 114 17.94 -16.81 -4.87
C ARG A 114 18.99 -15.73 -4.57
N PRO A 115 19.08 -14.66 -5.39
CA PRO A 115 20.12 -13.64 -5.21
C PRO A 115 20.18 -13.00 -3.83
N ALA A 116 19.04 -12.77 -3.18
CA ALA A 116 18.98 -12.16 -1.86
C ALA A 116 19.68 -13.01 -0.79
N GLU A 117 19.47 -14.34 -0.82
CA GLU A 117 20.15 -15.26 0.10
C GLU A 117 21.68 -15.20 -0.08
N ARG A 118 22.15 -15.24 -1.33
CA ARG A 118 23.60 -15.14 -1.63
C ARG A 118 24.21 -13.80 -1.22
N ALA A 119 23.41 -12.73 -1.25
CA ALA A 119 23.82 -11.41 -0.80
C ALA A 119 23.80 -11.28 0.74
N GLY A 120 23.34 -12.31 1.46
CA GLY A 120 23.23 -12.31 2.92
C GLY A 120 22.06 -11.49 3.44
N LEU A 121 21.05 -11.19 2.62
CA LEU A 121 19.79 -10.60 3.09
C LEU A 121 19.03 -11.63 3.92
N GLU A 122 18.34 -11.17 4.95
CA GLU A 122 17.59 -12.01 5.89
C GLU A 122 16.16 -11.51 6.09
N ALA A 123 15.28 -12.40 6.55
CA ALA A 123 13.97 -12.00 7.02
C ALA A 123 14.10 -11.05 8.22
N GLY A 124 13.31 -9.98 8.23
CA GLY A 124 13.38 -8.91 9.22
C GLY A 124 14.27 -7.73 8.83
N ASP A 125 15.06 -7.83 7.74
CA ASP A 125 15.80 -6.70 7.22
C ASP A 125 14.85 -5.59 6.75
N LEU A 126 14.99 -4.40 7.33
CA LEU A 126 14.32 -3.19 6.86
C LEU A 126 15.22 -2.50 5.83
N VAL A 127 14.83 -2.47 4.57
CA VAL A 127 15.58 -1.79 3.51
C VAL A 127 15.36 -0.28 3.61
N LEU A 128 16.44 0.45 3.90
CA LEU A 128 16.41 1.91 4.06
C LEU A 128 16.72 2.65 2.77
N SER A 129 17.64 2.11 1.96
CA SER A 129 18.02 2.71 0.68
C SER A 129 18.59 1.68 -0.30
N ILE A 130 18.52 2.00 -1.58
CA ILE A 130 19.12 1.24 -2.69
C ILE A 130 19.92 2.21 -3.54
N ASN A 131 21.20 1.93 -3.75
CA ASN A 131 22.13 2.79 -4.48
C ASN A 131 22.13 4.24 -3.97
N GLY A 132 22.02 4.41 -2.65
CA GLY A 132 21.96 5.73 -1.98
C GLY A 132 20.60 6.44 -2.09
N VAL A 133 19.64 5.90 -2.84
CA VAL A 133 18.27 6.45 -2.92
C VAL A 133 17.42 5.84 -1.81
N LYS A 134 16.83 6.69 -0.96
CA LYS A 134 15.97 6.25 0.14
C LYS A 134 14.76 5.47 -0.40
N VAL A 135 14.47 4.35 0.24
CA VAL A 135 13.30 3.51 -0.02
C VAL A 135 12.38 3.62 1.19
N SER A 136 11.14 4.06 0.96
CA SER A 136 10.17 4.28 2.04
C SER A 136 9.07 3.21 2.09
N ASP A 137 8.90 2.44 1.03
CA ASP A 137 7.87 1.42 0.93
C ASP A 137 8.30 0.26 0.01
N TRP A 138 7.56 -0.84 0.11
CA TRP A 138 7.80 -2.08 -0.64
C TRP A 138 7.69 -1.91 -2.15
N MET A 139 6.85 -0.99 -2.62
CA MET A 139 6.70 -0.73 -4.05
C MET A 139 7.97 -0.12 -4.62
N GLN A 140 8.54 0.87 -3.94
CA GLN A 140 9.81 1.48 -4.31
C GLN A 140 10.95 0.46 -4.32
N LEU A 141 11.01 -0.43 -3.32
CA LEU A 141 11.97 -1.54 -3.29
C LEU A 141 11.81 -2.43 -4.52
N ARG A 142 10.59 -2.85 -4.82
CA ARG A 142 10.27 -3.72 -5.96
C ARG A 142 10.63 -3.07 -7.29
N ASP A 143 10.26 -1.81 -7.47
CA ASP A 143 10.49 -1.08 -8.72
C ASP A 143 11.99 -0.84 -8.95
N ALA A 144 12.75 -0.52 -7.90
CA ALA A 144 14.21 -0.40 -7.98
C ALA A 144 14.88 -1.73 -8.37
N VAL A 145 14.38 -2.86 -7.85
CA VAL A 145 14.88 -4.18 -8.24
C VAL A 145 14.55 -4.52 -9.70
N ARG A 146 13.30 -4.27 -10.12
CA ARG A 146 12.86 -4.57 -11.50
C ARG A 146 13.56 -3.70 -12.53
N GLY A 147 13.79 -2.43 -12.22
CA GLY A 147 14.47 -1.45 -13.07
C GLY A 147 16.00 -1.49 -13.00
N SER A 148 16.58 -2.50 -12.34
CA SER A 148 18.03 -2.65 -12.21
C SER A 148 18.72 -3.15 -13.48
N ASP A 149 17.96 -3.76 -14.40
CA ASP A 149 18.49 -4.47 -15.57
C ASP A 149 19.58 -5.50 -15.22
N GLY A 150 19.47 -6.12 -14.03
CA GLY A 150 20.45 -7.10 -13.54
C GLY A 150 21.74 -6.50 -12.98
N LYS A 151 21.86 -5.17 -12.92
CA LYS A 151 23.01 -4.49 -12.32
C LYS A 151 23.05 -4.70 -10.81
N PRO A 152 24.25 -4.74 -10.20
CA PRO A 152 24.37 -4.79 -8.75
C PRO A 152 23.66 -3.62 -8.07
N LEU A 153 22.92 -3.94 -7.00
CA LEU A 153 22.21 -2.99 -6.16
C LEU A 153 22.84 -2.99 -4.77
N VAL A 154 23.34 -1.84 -4.34
CA VAL A 154 23.85 -1.64 -2.98
C VAL A 154 22.67 -1.28 -2.09
N MET A 155 22.26 -2.20 -1.23
CA MET A 155 21.16 -2.03 -0.29
C MET A 155 21.68 -1.70 1.09
N GLN A 156 21.24 -0.59 1.66
CA GLN A 156 21.41 -0.33 3.09
C GLN A 156 20.20 -0.90 3.83
N VAL A 157 20.45 -1.84 4.74
CA VAL A 157 19.42 -2.49 5.55
C VAL A 157 19.66 -2.26 7.03
N LYS A 158 18.57 -2.11 7.79
CA LYS A 158 18.58 -2.18 9.25
C LYS A 158 18.19 -3.60 9.68
N ARG A 159 19.11 -4.30 10.35
CA ARG A 159 18.93 -5.64 10.93
C ARG A 159 19.06 -5.55 12.45
N GLY A 160 17.94 -5.59 13.16
CA GLY A 160 17.91 -5.19 14.57
C GLY A 160 18.43 -3.75 14.68
N GLU A 161 19.45 -3.50 15.51
CA GLU A 161 20.08 -2.16 15.62
C GLU A 161 21.26 -1.93 14.68
N LYS A 162 21.65 -2.93 13.86
CA LYS A 162 22.79 -2.81 12.95
C LYS A 162 22.37 -2.23 11.60
N LEU A 163 23.22 -1.38 11.04
CA LEU A 163 23.15 -0.95 9.64
C LEU A 163 24.14 -1.75 8.83
N LEU A 164 23.66 -2.43 7.79
CA LEU A 164 24.47 -3.25 6.89
C LEU A 164 24.33 -2.72 5.46
N ASN A 165 25.42 -2.70 4.71
CA ASN A 165 25.41 -2.46 3.28
C ASN A 165 25.66 -3.78 2.56
N LEU A 166 24.65 -4.28 1.87
CA LEU A 166 24.67 -5.57 1.17
C LEU A 166 24.51 -5.32 -0.33
N THR A 167 25.36 -5.95 -1.14
CA THR A 167 25.24 -5.85 -2.59
C THR A 167 24.52 -7.08 -3.12
N VAL A 168 23.36 -6.87 -3.73
CA VAL A 168 22.58 -7.94 -4.37
C VAL A 168 22.58 -7.75 -5.88
N VAL A 169 22.70 -8.86 -6.62
CA VAL A 169 22.67 -8.85 -8.09
C VAL A 169 21.38 -9.52 -8.56
N PRO A 170 20.38 -8.74 -9.00
CA PRO A 170 19.11 -9.29 -9.47
C PRO A 170 19.29 -10.24 -10.65
N LYS A 171 18.49 -11.30 -10.69
CA LYS A 171 18.44 -12.23 -11.83
C LYS A 171 17.09 -12.12 -12.50
N PHE A 172 17.09 -12.27 -13.83
CA PHE A 172 15.84 -12.33 -14.58
C PHE A 172 15.04 -13.57 -14.15
N SER A 173 13.76 -13.36 -13.85
CA SER A 173 12.80 -14.40 -13.53
C SER A 173 11.83 -14.51 -14.70
N GLU A 174 11.84 -15.66 -15.39
CA GLU A 174 10.88 -15.94 -16.47
C GLU A 174 9.44 -15.94 -15.95
N GLU A 175 9.21 -16.51 -14.76
CA GLU A 175 7.91 -16.54 -14.08
C GLU A 175 7.31 -15.14 -13.88
N LEU A 176 8.14 -14.16 -13.48
CA LEU A 176 7.69 -12.80 -13.23
C LEU A 176 7.90 -11.86 -14.42
N ASN A 177 8.48 -12.38 -15.51
CA ASN A 177 8.96 -11.60 -16.66
C ASN A 177 9.69 -10.30 -16.25
N SER A 178 10.55 -10.38 -15.23
CA SER A 178 11.31 -9.24 -14.71
C SER A 178 12.49 -9.64 -13.83
N PHE A 179 13.38 -8.70 -13.53
CA PHE A 179 14.47 -8.91 -12.57
C PHE A 179 13.94 -9.02 -11.14
N ALA A 180 14.44 -10.02 -10.42
CA ALA A 180 14.05 -10.31 -9.04
C ALA A 180 15.25 -10.76 -8.21
N ILE A 181 15.12 -10.60 -6.89
CA ILE A 181 16.12 -11.05 -5.91
C ILE A 181 15.62 -12.19 -5.02
N GLY A 182 14.34 -12.58 -5.12
CA GLY A 182 13.77 -13.69 -4.35
C GLY A 182 13.47 -13.35 -2.88
N ILE A 183 12.81 -12.21 -2.66
CA ILE A 183 12.30 -11.78 -1.36
C ILE A 183 10.78 -11.65 -1.41
N GLY A 184 10.12 -11.91 -0.29
CA GLY A 184 8.68 -11.71 -0.14
C GLY A 184 8.33 -10.48 0.69
N ALA A 185 7.20 -9.86 0.32
CA ALA A 185 6.62 -8.74 1.04
C ALA A 185 6.07 -9.21 2.38
N PRO A 186 6.06 -8.35 3.42
CA PRO A 186 5.32 -8.67 4.63
C PRO A 186 3.84 -8.76 4.28
N PRO A 187 3.09 -9.69 4.91
CA PRO A 187 1.64 -9.66 4.79
C PRO A 187 1.16 -8.28 5.25
N SER A 188 0.11 -7.76 4.60
CA SER A 188 -0.54 -6.55 5.09
C SER A 188 -0.92 -6.80 6.55
N PRO A 189 -0.39 -6.01 7.51
CA PRO A 189 -0.70 -6.23 8.91
C PRO A 189 -2.21 -6.08 9.07
N THR A 190 -2.81 -7.02 9.77
CA THR A 190 -4.23 -6.99 10.09
C THR A 190 -4.42 -6.70 11.56
N LYS A 191 -5.51 -6.02 11.88
CA LYS A 191 -5.97 -5.87 13.27
C LYS A 191 -7.40 -6.35 13.38
N MET A 192 -7.70 -6.99 14.50
CA MET A 192 -9.06 -7.37 14.84
C MET A 192 -9.78 -6.14 15.39
N MET A 193 -10.76 -5.63 14.67
CA MET A 193 -11.66 -4.60 15.17
C MET A 193 -12.91 -5.27 15.71
N ARG A 194 -13.22 -4.99 16.97
CA ARG A 194 -14.48 -5.36 17.63
C ARG A 194 -15.24 -4.09 17.91
N TYR A 195 -16.50 -4.06 17.51
CA TYR A 195 -17.35 -2.91 17.71
C TYR A 195 -18.28 -3.16 18.89
N SER A 196 -18.65 -2.09 19.60
CA SER A 196 -19.70 -2.17 20.62
C SER A 196 -21.03 -2.60 19.99
N PHE A 197 -21.98 -3.09 20.79
CA PHE A 197 -23.27 -3.54 20.28
C PHE A 197 -24.00 -2.46 19.47
N GLY A 198 -24.05 -1.23 19.98
CA GLY A 198 -24.69 -0.10 19.29
C GLY A 198 -24.02 0.25 17.97
N GLU A 199 -22.68 0.30 17.93
CA GLU A 199 -21.93 0.55 16.69
C GLU A 199 -22.06 -0.57 15.68
N SER A 200 -22.16 -1.83 16.14
CA SER A 200 -22.33 -3.00 15.28
C SER A 200 -23.67 -2.99 14.57
N VAL A 201 -24.75 -2.59 15.24
CA VAL A 201 -26.08 -2.43 14.64
C VAL A 201 -26.06 -1.29 13.62
N TYR A 202 -25.56 -0.11 14.02
CA TYR A 202 -25.45 1.06 13.14
C TYR A 202 -24.64 0.79 11.86
N ARG A 203 -23.46 0.17 11.98
CA ARG A 203 -22.60 -0.17 10.83
C ARG A 203 -23.16 -1.33 10.01
N GLY A 204 -23.89 -2.25 10.63
CA GLY A 204 -24.58 -3.33 9.94
C GLY A 204 -25.71 -2.83 9.04
N GLU A 205 -26.45 -1.82 9.46
CA GLU A 205 -27.55 -1.22 8.68
C GLU A 205 -27.04 -0.35 7.52
N ARG A 206 -25.98 0.44 7.71
CA ARG A 206 -25.38 1.28 6.65
C ARG A 206 -24.78 0.50 5.47
N LYS A 207 -24.49 -0.80 5.62
CA LYS A 207 -24.00 -1.66 4.54
C LYS A 207 -25.12 -2.41 3.80
N LEU A 208 -26.36 -2.36 4.30
CA LEU A 208 -27.53 -3.00 3.69
C LEU A 208 -28.36 -2.03 2.82
N LEU A 209 -28.02 -0.74 2.84
CA LEU A 209 -28.55 0.33 1.98
C LEU A 209 -27.50 0.69 0.92
#